data_AF-A0A2W4U8A9-F1
#
_entry.id   AF-A0A2W4U8A9-F1
#
_cell.length_a   1.000
_cell.length_b   1.000
_cell.length_c   1.000
_cell.angle_alpha   90.00
_cell.angle_beta   90.00
_cell.angle_gamma   90.00
#
_symmetry.space_group_name_H-M   'P 1'
#
loop_
_entity.id
_entity.type
_entity.pdbx_description
1 polymer ?
#
loop_
_entity_poly.entity_id
_entity_poly.type
_entity_poly.pdbx_seq_one_letter_code
_entity_poly.pdbx_strand_id
1 'polypeptide(L)'
;MPATPLPTHLNLWQQTLNWQPTPDQQALFQKLYEQILDGNTRLNLTRITEPEEFWEKHLWDSVSGLAPWLTDEPDDADAENSEIEDTDEAETESEEEQKEEPIRIVDIGTGGGFPGLPAAIALAPITGPIDLTLVDSTRKKIFFLQELCQQLQLKSFGINANCLAIRAETLGQQVAHRETYDLALVRAVGSTLTCAEYVLPLLQIDGQAVLFRGQWSTHETEALLPVLDLLGGELTDLKSWETPITKSVRHCLFIHKVAPTPGNLPRAVGIPSKTPLT
;
A
#
# COMPACT_ATOMS: atom_id res chain seq x y z
N MET A 1 -0.06 31.76 -7.16
CA MET A 1 1.37 31.67 -6.85
C MET A 1 1.76 30.21 -7.00
N PRO A 2 2.94 29.87 -7.54
CA PRO A 2 3.38 28.47 -7.55
C PRO A 2 3.41 27.94 -6.11
N ALA A 3 3.03 26.68 -5.92
CA ALA A 3 3.12 26.05 -4.60
C ALA A 3 4.58 26.06 -4.14
N THR A 4 4.81 26.26 -2.84
CA THR A 4 6.13 26.07 -2.24
C THR A 4 6.58 24.63 -2.51
N PRO A 5 7.82 24.39 -2.96
CA PRO A 5 8.26 23.03 -3.29
C PRO A 5 8.23 22.12 -2.07
N LEU A 6 8.00 20.82 -2.28
CA LEU A 6 8.16 19.82 -1.25
C LEU A 6 9.62 19.79 -0.79
N PRO A 7 9.86 19.67 0.52
CA PRO A 7 11.20 19.40 1.02
C PRO A 7 11.64 17.98 0.61
N THR A 8 12.93 17.82 0.29
CA THR A 8 13.46 16.52 -0.14
C THR A 8 13.68 15.56 1.03
N HIS A 9 14.20 16.08 2.15
CA HIS A 9 14.43 15.35 3.40
C HIS A 9 15.16 13.99 3.24
N LEU A 10 16.11 13.90 2.29
CA LEU A 10 16.85 12.66 2.00
C LEU A 10 17.47 12.00 3.27
N ASN A 11 18.03 12.81 4.16
CA ASN A 11 18.56 12.31 5.44
C ASN A 11 17.48 11.70 6.34
N LEU A 12 16.27 12.27 6.39
CA LEU A 12 15.19 11.73 7.21
C LEU A 12 14.68 10.42 6.63
N TRP A 13 14.52 10.32 5.30
CA TRP A 13 14.18 9.07 4.63
C TRP A 13 15.17 7.96 5.01
N GLN A 14 16.47 8.21 4.84
CA GLN A 14 17.51 7.24 5.16
C GLN A 14 17.51 6.83 6.63
N GLN A 15 17.47 7.81 7.55
CA GLN A 15 17.60 7.54 8.97
C GLN A 15 16.39 6.79 9.54
N THR A 16 15.22 6.92 8.91
CA THR A 16 13.98 6.36 9.46
C THR A 16 13.51 5.11 8.73
N LEU A 17 13.74 5.00 7.42
CA LEU A 17 13.27 3.88 6.60
C LEU A 17 14.40 3.09 5.95
N ASN A 18 15.67 3.46 6.19
CA ASN A 18 16.84 2.91 5.50
C ASN A 18 16.73 2.95 3.95
N TRP A 19 15.97 3.92 3.45
CA TRP A 19 15.65 4.06 2.03
C TRP A 19 15.63 5.54 1.65
N GLN A 20 15.90 5.88 0.39
CA GLN A 20 15.77 7.23 -0.14
C GLN A 20 15.09 7.21 -1.52
N PRO A 21 14.23 8.21 -1.82
CA PRO A 21 13.69 8.34 -3.17
C PRO A 21 14.81 8.72 -4.14
N THR A 22 14.79 8.08 -5.31
CA THR A 22 15.58 8.50 -6.47
C THR A 22 15.16 9.91 -6.94
N PRO A 23 15.98 10.61 -7.75
CA PRO A 23 15.61 11.91 -8.31
C PRO A 23 14.27 11.88 -9.06
N ASP A 24 13.98 10.78 -9.76
CA ASP A 24 12.74 10.60 -10.51
C ASP A 24 11.53 10.39 -9.58
N GLN A 25 11.68 9.59 -8.52
CA GLN A 25 10.65 9.44 -7.48
C GLN A 25 10.39 10.76 -6.75
N GLN A 26 11.44 11.54 -6.46
CA GLN A 26 11.31 12.87 -5.85
C GLN A 26 10.54 13.84 -6.76
N ALA A 27 10.82 13.81 -8.06
CA ALA A 27 10.10 14.60 -9.05
C ALA A 27 8.62 14.17 -9.17
N LEU A 28 8.34 12.86 -9.10
CA LEU A 28 6.97 12.34 -9.05
C LEU A 28 6.23 12.78 -7.80
N PHE A 29 6.85 12.72 -6.62
CA PHE A 29 6.25 13.21 -5.38
C PHE A 29 5.95 14.71 -5.44
N GLN A 30 6.84 15.51 -6.04
CA GLN A 30 6.59 16.93 -6.27
C GLN A 30 5.37 17.16 -7.16
N LYS A 31 5.29 16.47 -8.30
CA LYS A 31 4.14 16.56 -9.20
C LYS A 31 2.85 16.09 -8.53
N LEU A 32 2.91 15.01 -7.76
CA LEU A 32 1.77 14.50 -6.99
C LEU A 32 1.25 15.57 -6.03
N TYR A 33 2.13 16.21 -5.26
CA TYR A 33 1.77 17.29 -4.36
C TYR A 33 1.09 18.46 -5.09
N GLU A 34 1.68 18.95 -6.16
CA GLU A 34 1.13 20.05 -6.95
C GLU A 34 -0.27 19.73 -7.48
N GLN A 35 -0.46 18.54 -8.05
CA GLN A 35 -1.76 18.13 -8.59
C GLN A 35 -2.80 17.86 -7.49
N ILE A 36 -2.38 17.36 -6.32
CA ILE A 36 -3.30 17.24 -5.17
C ILE A 36 -3.73 18.61 -4.71
N LEU A 37 -2.84 19.60 -4.60
CA LEU A 37 -3.22 20.97 -4.23
C LEU A 37 -4.17 21.60 -5.24
N ASP A 38 -3.92 21.46 -6.54
CA ASP A 38 -4.84 21.93 -7.58
C ASP A 38 -6.21 21.26 -7.44
N GLY A 39 -6.24 19.92 -7.35
CA GLY A 39 -7.47 19.16 -7.15
C GLY A 39 -8.22 19.57 -5.89
N ASN A 40 -7.49 19.93 -4.83
CA ASN A 40 -8.07 20.31 -3.54
C ASN A 40 -8.83 21.65 -3.59
N THR A 41 -8.59 22.48 -4.61
CA THR A 41 -9.39 23.71 -4.85
C THR A 41 -10.82 23.41 -5.29
N ARG A 42 -11.06 22.20 -5.83
CA ARG A 42 -12.34 21.76 -6.41
C ARG A 42 -13.00 20.65 -5.60
N LEU A 43 -12.21 19.86 -4.88
CA LEU A 43 -12.63 18.68 -4.13
C LEU A 43 -11.99 18.67 -2.74
N ASN A 44 -12.66 18.11 -1.74
CA ASN A 44 -12.04 17.88 -0.44
C ASN A 44 -11.22 16.58 -0.46
N LEU A 45 -10.00 16.66 -0.99
CA LEU A 45 -9.06 15.53 -1.09
C LEU A 45 -8.29 15.34 0.21
N THR A 46 -7.78 16.44 0.77
CA THR A 46 -7.07 16.48 2.05
C THR A 46 -7.21 17.84 2.72
N ARG A 47 -7.00 17.89 4.04
CA ARG A 47 -6.88 19.15 4.79
C ARG A 47 -5.43 19.65 4.87
N ILE A 48 -4.46 18.85 4.44
CA ILE A 48 -3.04 19.13 4.55
C ILE A 48 -2.56 19.74 3.24
N THR A 49 -2.19 21.02 3.28
CA THR A 49 -1.70 21.76 2.11
C THR A 49 -0.26 22.24 2.25
N GLU A 50 0.23 22.36 3.49
CA GLU A 50 1.60 22.80 3.74
C GLU A 50 2.62 21.73 3.31
N PRO A 51 3.71 22.09 2.61
CA PRO A 51 4.63 21.13 2.01
C PRO A 51 5.26 20.17 3.02
N GLU A 52 5.68 20.67 4.19
CA GLU A 52 6.33 19.87 5.23
C GLU A 52 5.35 18.88 5.87
N GLU A 53 4.12 19.33 6.14
CA GLU A 53 3.06 18.44 6.63
C GLU A 53 2.64 17.42 5.57
N PHE A 54 2.59 17.80 4.30
CA PHE A 54 2.25 16.88 3.22
C PHE A 54 3.33 15.80 3.08
N TRP A 55 4.60 16.20 3.09
CA TRP A 55 5.71 15.27 3.08
C TRP A 55 5.60 14.27 4.24
N GLU A 56 5.41 14.74 5.47
CA GLU A 56 5.38 13.84 6.63
C GLU A 56 4.12 12.96 6.65
N LYS A 57 2.94 13.57 6.54
CA LYS A 57 1.65 12.91 6.83
C LYS A 57 1.08 12.16 5.62
N HIS A 58 1.51 12.49 4.41
CA HIS A 58 1.05 11.81 3.20
C HIS A 58 2.13 10.97 2.53
N LEU A 59 3.35 11.46 2.37
CA LEU A 59 4.40 10.68 1.70
C LEU A 59 5.07 9.73 2.68
N TRP A 60 5.74 10.26 3.69
CA TRP A 60 6.49 9.46 4.65
C TRP A 60 5.60 8.45 5.38
N ASP A 61 4.45 8.89 5.89
CA ASP A 61 3.48 7.99 6.56
C ASP A 61 3.05 6.84 5.65
N SER A 62 2.83 7.07 4.35
CA SER A 62 2.43 6.01 3.42
C SER A 62 3.57 5.02 3.13
N VAL A 63 4.79 5.53 2.94
CA VAL A 63 5.98 4.71 2.61
C VAL A 63 6.49 3.96 3.85
N SER A 64 6.29 4.51 5.06
CA SER A 64 6.75 3.89 6.31
C SER A 64 6.12 2.50 6.56
N GLY A 65 4.89 2.28 6.11
CA GLY A 65 4.23 0.98 6.16
C GLY A 65 4.80 -0.05 5.18
N LEU A 66 5.75 0.34 4.33
CA LEU A 66 6.37 -0.51 3.32
C LEU A 66 7.82 -0.84 3.65
N ALA A 67 8.34 -0.41 4.80
CA ALA A 67 9.73 -0.64 5.17
C ALA A 67 10.23 -2.08 4.94
N PRO A 68 9.43 -3.15 5.22
CA PRO A 68 9.86 -4.52 4.92
C PRO A 68 10.17 -4.81 3.45
N TRP A 69 9.59 -4.07 2.50
CA TRP A 69 9.80 -4.25 1.06
C TRP A 69 10.79 -3.24 0.45
N LEU A 70 11.27 -2.27 1.23
CA LEU A 70 12.16 -1.21 0.72
C LEU A 70 13.64 -1.55 0.89
N THR A 71 13.96 -2.56 1.68
CA THR A 71 15.32 -2.96 2.02
C THR A 71 15.55 -4.41 1.60
N ASP A 72 16.60 -4.66 0.83
CA ASP A 72 17.15 -6.00 0.55
C ASP A 72 17.79 -6.60 1.81
N GLU A 73 17.02 -6.81 2.88
CA GLU A 73 17.43 -7.78 3.88
C GLU A 73 16.81 -9.12 3.46
N PRO A 74 17.61 -10.12 3.05
CA PRO A 74 17.07 -11.43 2.75
C PRO A 74 16.32 -11.95 3.98
N ASP A 75 15.12 -12.51 3.77
CA ASP A 75 14.43 -13.27 4.80
C ASP A 75 15.41 -14.34 5.30
N ASP A 76 15.85 -14.24 6.56
CA ASP A 76 16.79 -15.15 7.24
C ASP A 76 16.27 -16.61 7.38
N ALA A 77 15.29 -17.02 6.57
CA ALA A 77 14.61 -18.31 6.66
C ALA A 77 15.28 -19.44 5.85
N ASP A 78 16.10 -19.15 4.83
CA ASP A 78 16.58 -20.19 3.89
C ASP A 78 18.11 -20.33 3.79
N ALA A 79 18.88 -19.70 4.68
CA ALA A 79 20.35 -19.77 4.64
C ALA A 79 20.93 -21.00 5.35
N GLU A 80 20.52 -22.23 5.01
CA GLU A 80 21.24 -23.45 5.42
C GLU A 80 21.00 -24.62 4.44
N ASN A 81 21.63 -24.55 3.26
CA ASN A 81 22.42 -25.63 2.64
C ASN A 81 22.65 -25.37 1.14
N SER A 82 23.87 -24.99 0.78
CA SER A 82 24.42 -25.41 -0.51
C SER A 82 25.89 -25.79 -0.33
N GLU A 83 26.12 -27.11 -0.27
CA GLU A 83 27.43 -27.67 -0.52
C GLU A 83 27.72 -27.52 -2.03
N ILE A 84 28.94 -27.07 -2.31
CA ILE A 84 29.47 -26.75 -3.63
C ILE A 84 29.73 -28.06 -4.39
N GLU A 85 29.14 -28.22 -5.57
CA GLU A 85 29.70 -29.11 -6.61
C GLU A 85 29.98 -28.30 -7.88
N ASP A 86 31.27 -28.19 -8.18
CA ASP A 86 31.84 -27.71 -9.45
C ASP A 86 31.35 -28.57 -10.62
N THR A 87 30.74 -27.95 -11.63
CA THR A 87 30.90 -28.40 -13.02
C THR A 87 30.91 -27.19 -13.96
N ASP A 88 32.05 -27.00 -14.62
CA ASP A 88 32.22 -26.19 -15.84
C ASP A 88 31.33 -26.77 -16.95
N GLU A 89 30.49 -25.94 -17.57
CA GLU A 89 30.23 -26.01 -19.02
C GLU A 89 29.57 -24.71 -19.49
N ALA A 90 30.23 -24.04 -20.44
CA ALA A 90 29.79 -22.79 -21.03
C ALA A 90 28.77 -23.08 -22.14
N GLU A 91 27.50 -22.78 -21.90
CA GLU A 91 26.48 -22.68 -22.94
C GLU A 91 25.98 -21.23 -23.02
N THR A 92 25.96 -20.72 -24.25
CA THR A 92 25.49 -19.38 -24.59
C THR A 92 23.98 -19.44 -24.67
N GLU A 93 23.31 -19.29 -23.53
CA GLU A 93 21.86 -19.16 -23.47
C GLU A 93 21.49 -17.74 -23.95
N SER A 94 20.67 -17.69 -25.00
CA SER A 94 19.94 -16.47 -25.34
C SER A 94 19.07 -16.11 -24.16
N GLU A 95 19.37 -14.99 -23.50
CA GLU A 95 18.58 -14.41 -22.41
C GLU A 95 17.14 -14.19 -22.91
N GLU A 96 16.27 -15.18 -22.69
CA GLU A 96 14.84 -14.95 -22.71
C GLU A 96 14.57 -13.97 -21.57
N GLU A 97 14.31 -12.69 -21.90
CA GLU A 97 13.86 -11.69 -20.94
C GLU A 97 12.65 -12.27 -20.18
N GLN A 98 12.89 -12.83 -18.98
CA GLN A 98 11.83 -13.27 -18.09
C GLN A 98 11.00 -12.04 -17.77
N LYS A 99 9.82 -11.98 -18.39
CA LYS A 99 8.90 -10.88 -18.20
C LYS A 99 8.40 -10.96 -16.76
N GLU A 100 8.95 -10.13 -15.89
CA GLU A 100 8.52 -10.01 -14.50
C GLU A 100 7.01 -9.72 -14.48
N GLU A 101 6.24 -10.64 -13.88
CA GLU A 101 4.81 -10.46 -13.67
C GLU A 101 4.58 -9.28 -12.71
N PRO A 102 3.63 -8.38 -13.00
CA PRO A 102 3.46 -7.18 -12.18
C PRO A 102 2.94 -7.52 -10.79
N ILE A 103 3.50 -6.89 -9.75
CA ILE A 103 2.92 -6.95 -8.41
C ILE A 103 1.58 -6.20 -8.41
N ARG A 104 0.54 -6.85 -7.90
CA ARG A 104 -0.82 -6.32 -7.83
C ARG A 104 -1.07 -5.73 -6.45
N ILE A 105 -1.22 -4.40 -6.41
CA ILE A 105 -1.47 -3.64 -5.18
C ILE A 105 -2.89 -3.10 -5.20
N VAL A 106 -3.62 -3.19 -4.08
CA VAL A 106 -4.91 -2.52 -3.89
C VAL A 106 -4.88 -1.55 -2.72
N ASP A 107 -5.39 -0.33 -2.92
CA ASP A 107 -5.57 0.68 -1.86
C ASP A 107 -7.06 0.93 -1.62
N ILE A 108 -7.55 0.48 -0.46
CA ILE A 108 -8.96 0.59 -0.07
C ILE A 108 -9.21 1.89 0.69
N GLY A 109 -10.15 2.69 0.17
CA GLY A 109 -10.45 4.00 0.71
C GLY A 109 -9.37 5.02 0.41
N THR A 110 -8.78 4.92 -0.79
CA THR A 110 -7.59 5.66 -1.23
C THR A 110 -7.73 7.19 -1.11
N GLY A 111 -8.95 7.73 -1.15
CA GLY A 111 -9.20 9.16 -1.01
C GLY A 111 -8.47 10.02 -2.05
N GLY A 112 -7.41 10.70 -1.63
CA GLY A 112 -6.52 11.47 -2.49
C GLY A 112 -5.43 10.65 -3.17
N GLY A 113 -5.48 9.33 -3.11
CA GLY A 113 -4.45 8.44 -3.68
C GLY A 113 -3.47 7.91 -2.63
N PHE A 114 -3.84 7.91 -1.34
CA PHE A 114 -2.93 7.56 -0.26
C PHE A 114 -3.48 6.41 0.61
N PRO A 115 -2.66 5.40 0.94
CA PRO A 115 -1.21 5.32 0.71
C PRO A 115 -0.78 4.79 -0.67
N GLY A 116 -1.71 4.42 -1.55
CA GLY A 116 -1.44 3.66 -2.78
C GLY A 116 -0.46 4.31 -3.77
N LEU A 117 -0.60 5.61 -4.07
CA LEU A 117 0.29 6.28 -5.02
C LEU A 117 1.73 6.40 -4.47
N PRO A 118 1.98 6.90 -3.24
CA PRO A 118 3.33 6.88 -2.71
C PRO A 118 3.94 5.48 -2.63
N ALA A 119 3.11 4.48 -2.29
CA ALA A 119 3.56 3.11 -2.21
C ALA A 119 4.06 2.57 -3.55
N ALA A 120 3.25 2.68 -4.60
CA ALA A 120 3.65 2.21 -5.92
C ALA A 120 4.87 2.98 -6.46
N ILE A 121 4.94 4.30 -6.22
CA ILE A 121 6.10 5.11 -6.63
C ILE A 121 7.37 4.59 -5.94
N ALA A 122 7.31 4.27 -4.64
CA ALA A 122 8.46 3.77 -3.90
C ALA A 122 8.89 2.36 -4.31
N LEU A 123 7.92 1.46 -4.55
CA LEU A 123 8.15 0.04 -4.81
C LEU A 123 8.49 -0.30 -6.27
N ALA A 124 8.03 0.47 -7.26
CA ALA A 124 8.19 0.10 -8.67
C ALA A 124 9.66 -0.12 -9.10
N PRO A 125 10.64 0.68 -8.63
CA PRO A 125 12.05 0.42 -8.98
C PRO A 125 12.67 -0.81 -8.31
N ILE A 126 12.03 -1.36 -7.27
CA ILE A 126 12.53 -2.48 -6.46
C ILE A 126 11.86 -3.79 -6.92
N THR A 127 10.56 -3.72 -7.17
CA THR A 127 9.70 -4.90 -7.41
C THR A 127 9.39 -5.14 -8.88
N GLY A 128 9.81 -4.24 -9.77
CA GLY A 128 9.45 -4.27 -11.17
C GLY A 128 8.07 -3.66 -11.44
N PRO A 129 7.37 -4.10 -12.50
CA PRO A 129 6.07 -3.54 -12.87
C PRO A 129 5.02 -3.65 -11.75
N ILE A 130 4.16 -2.63 -11.60
CA ILE A 130 3.09 -2.60 -10.60
C ILE A 130 1.73 -2.38 -11.26
N ASP A 131 0.77 -3.25 -10.93
CA ASP A 131 -0.65 -3.05 -11.20
C ASP A 131 -1.34 -2.50 -9.94
N LEU A 132 -1.51 -1.18 -9.90
CA LEU A 132 -2.07 -0.47 -8.74
C LEU A 132 -3.58 -0.26 -8.92
N THR A 133 -4.40 -0.78 -8.01
CA THR A 133 -5.84 -0.54 -7.97
C THR A 133 -6.22 0.40 -6.82
N LEU A 134 -6.69 1.60 -7.17
CA LEU A 134 -7.10 2.67 -6.26
C LEU A 134 -8.63 2.66 -6.07
N VAL A 135 -9.12 2.42 -4.86
CA VAL A 135 -10.55 2.17 -4.60
C VAL A 135 -11.13 3.20 -3.63
N ASP A 136 -12.24 3.85 -4.00
CA ASP A 136 -13.03 4.71 -3.11
C ASP A 136 -14.50 4.69 -3.56
N SER A 137 -15.43 4.80 -2.60
CA SER A 137 -16.86 4.89 -2.91
C SER A 137 -17.29 6.22 -3.56
N THR A 138 -16.43 7.23 -3.51
CA THR A 138 -16.69 8.59 -3.95
C THR A 138 -16.27 8.79 -5.40
N ARG A 139 -17.23 8.69 -6.33
CA ARG A 139 -17.01 8.85 -7.79
C ARG A 139 -16.18 10.08 -8.18
N LYS A 140 -16.43 11.23 -7.55
CA LYS A 140 -15.70 12.48 -7.85
C LYS A 140 -14.20 12.38 -7.52
N LYS A 141 -13.84 11.71 -6.42
CA LYS A 141 -12.44 11.49 -6.06
C LYS A 141 -11.75 10.53 -7.02
N ILE A 142 -12.44 9.45 -7.39
CA ILE A 142 -11.92 8.48 -8.35
C ILE A 142 -11.72 9.08 -9.74
N PHE A 143 -12.66 9.91 -10.21
CA PHE A 143 -12.49 10.63 -11.48
C PHE A 143 -11.26 11.55 -11.45
N PHE A 144 -11.07 12.30 -10.35
CA PHE A 144 -9.85 13.08 -10.16
C PHE A 144 -8.59 12.20 -10.16
N LEU A 145 -8.60 11.04 -9.50
CA LEU A 145 -7.45 10.13 -9.49
C LEU A 145 -7.12 9.56 -10.87
N GLN A 146 -8.12 9.32 -11.73
CA GLN A 146 -7.89 8.92 -13.12
C GLN A 146 -7.13 10.00 -13.89
N GLU A 147 -7.54 11.26 -13.76
CA GLU A 147 -6.85 12.41 -14.37
C GLU A 147 -5.43 12.56 -13.81
N LEU A 148 -5.28 12.47 -12.48
CA LEU A 148 -4.00 12.56 -11.78
C LEU A 148 -3.01 11.49 -12.27
N CYS A 149 -3.42 10.22 -12.34
CA CYS A 149 -2.55 9.13 -12.79
C CYS A 149 -2.07 9.34 -14.23
N GLN A 150 -2.91 9.91 -15.10
CA GLN A 150 -2.52 10.27 -16.47
C GLN A 150 -1.52 11.44 -16.48
N GLN A 151 -1.73 12.47 -15.67
CA GLN A 151 -0.83 13.63 -15.55
C GLN A 151 0.54 13.27 -14.99
N LEU A 152 0.59 12.33 -14.04
CA LEU A 152 1.84 11.79 -13.49
C LEU A 152 2.58 10.88 -14.47
N GLN A 153 1.92 10.45 -15.55
CA GLN A 153 2.48 9.55 -16.56
C GLN A 153 3.01 8.24 -15.95
N LEU A 154 2.32 7.70 -14.95
CA LEU A 154 2.78 6.56 -14.13
C LEU A 154 3.28 5.34 -14.92
N LYS A 155 2.73 5.12 -16.13
CA LYS A 155 3.17 4.03 -17.02
C LYS A 155 4.64 4.13 -17.43
N SER A 156 5.22 5.34 -17.54
CA SER A 156 6.66 5.48 -17.82
C SER A 156 7.55 5.08 -16.65
N PHE A 157 6.96 4.84 -15.47
CA PHE A 157 7.62 4.38 -14.26
C PHE A 157 7.22 2.95 -13.89
N GLY A 158 6.67 2.18 -14.85
CA GLY A 158 6.25 0.80 -14.62
C GLY A 158 4.95 0.64 -13.81
N ILE A 159 4.22 1.71 -13.53
CA ILE A 159 3.00 1.67 -12.71
C ILE A 159 1.76 1.80 -13.59
N ASN A 160 0.96 0.74 -13.64
CA ASN A 160 -0.34 0.72 -14.30
C ASN A 160 -1.46 0.91 -13.27
N ALA A 161 -1.95 2.15 -13.16
CA ALA A 161 -2.98 2.51 -12.20
C ALA A 161 -4.40 2.33 -12.75
N ASN A 162 -5.25 1.62 -12.01
CA ASN A 162 -6.68 1.45 -12.22
C ASN A 162 -7.46 2.09 -11.07
N CYS A 163 -8.40 2.99 -11.35
CA CYS A 163 -9.16 3.68 -10.31
C CYS A 163 -10.63 3.27 -10.35
N LEU A 164 -11.14 2.71 -9.25
CA LEU A 164 -12.45 2.09 -9.16
C LEU A 164 -13.37 2.80 -8.15
N ALA A 165 -14.50 3.30 -8.66
CA ALA A 165 -15.55 3.92 -7.86
C ALA A 165 -16.53 2.87 -7.31
N ILE A 166 -16.08 2.09 -6.33
CA ILE A 166 -16.79 0.92 -5.81
C ILE A 166 -16.62 0.82 -4.29
N ARG A 167 -17.57 0.15 -3.63
CA ARG A 167 -17.49 -0.21 -2.21
C ARG A 167 -16.60 -1.44 -2.05
N ALA A 168 -15.77 -1.47 -1.00
CA ALA A 168 -14.85 -2.58 -0.75
C ALA A 168 -15.58 -3.94 -0.64
N GLU A 169 -16.76 -3.93 0.00
CA GLU A 169 -17.61 -5.11 0.15
C GLU A 169 -18.07 -5.66 -1.20
N THR A 170 -18.39 -4.78 -2.15
CA THR A 170 -18.79 -5.20 -3.50
C THR A 170 -17.57 -5.69 -4.29
N LEU A 171 -16.43 -5.01 -4.16
CA LEU A 171 -15.18 -5.41 -4.83
C LEU A 171 -14.73 -6.81 -4.39
N GLY A 172 -14.74 -7.11 -3.08
CA GLY A 172 -14.34 -8.41 -2.54
C GLY A 172 -15.25 -9.59 -2.94
N GLN A 173 -16.40 -9.30 -3.55
CA GLN A 173 -17.32 -10.29 -4.11
C GLN A 173 -17.16 -10.47 -5.63
N GLN A 174 -16.33 -9.66 -6.30
CA GLN A 174 -16.08 -9.78 -7.72
C GLN A 174 -14.97 -10.78 -8.01
N VAL A 175 -15.25 -11.79 -8.84
CA VAL A 175 -14.30 -12.85 -9.21
C VAL A 175 -12.98 -12.30 -9.76
N ALA A 176 -13.01 -11.17 -10.48
CA ALA A 176 -11.81 -10.55 -11.05
C ALA A 176 -10.84 -9.93 -10.02
N HIS A 177 -11.29 -9.75 -8.78
CA HIS A 177 -10.56 -9.06 -7.71
C HIS A 177 -10.41 -9.87 -6.44
N ARG A 178 -11.23 -10.91 -6.27
CA ARG A 178 -11.21 -11.77 -5.10
C ARG A 178 -9.97 -12.66 -5.12
N GLU A 179 -9.18 -12.56 -4.07
CA GLU A 179 -7.96 -13.35 -3.86
C GLU A 179 -6.96 -13.26 -5.02
N THR A 180 -6.71 -12.04 -5.51
CA THR A 180 -5.85 -11.78 -6.67
C THR A 180 -4.74 -10.75 -6.45
N TYR A 181 -4.64 -10.16 -5.26
CA TYR A 181 -3.68 -9.09 -4.98
C TYR A 181 -2.56 -9.60 -4.07
N ASP A 182 -1.33 -9.18 -4.35
CA ASP A 182 -0.15 -9.44 -3.52
C ASP A 182 -0.12 -8.53 -2.29
N LEU A 183 -0.58 -7.27 -2.43
CA LEU A 183 -0.53 -6.27 -1.36
C LEU A 183 -1.83 -5.49 -1.27
N ALA A 184 -2.37 -5.39 -0.05
CA ALA A 184 -3.55 -4.58 0.25
C ALA A 184 -3.23 -3.51 1.30
N LEU A 185 -3.48 -2.25 0.95
CA LEU A 185 -3.23 -1.10 1.80
C LEU A 185 -4.55 -0.48 2.24
N VAL A 186 -4.63 -0.04 3.49
CA VAL A 186 -5.82 0.67 3.99
C VAL A 186 -5.45 1.65 5.10
N ARG A 187 -5.84 2.91 4.92
CA ARG A 187 -5.63 3.99 5.90
C ARG A 187 -6.90 4.80 6.10
N ALA A 188 -7.25 5.05 7.37
CA ALA A 188 -8.32 5.97 7.77
C ALA A 188 -9.74 5.70 7.18
N VAL A 189 -10.15 4.42 7.05
CA VAL A 189 -11.48 4.04 6.51
C VAL A 189 -12.51 3.70 7.58
N GLY A 190 -12.15 2.86 8.55
CA GLY A 190 -13.06 2.34 9.57
C GLY A 190 -12.30 1.61 10.68
N SER A 191 -13.01 0.83 11.51
CA SER A 191 -12.36 0.00 12.54
C SER A 191 -11.43 -1.04 11.91
N THR A 192 -10.45 -1.55 12.67
CA THR A 192 -9.51 -2.58 12.18
C THR A 192 -10.20 -3.86 11.78
N LEU A 193 -11.22 -4.29 12.53
CA LEU A 193 -12.02 -5.46 12.20
C LEU A 193 -12.74 -5.28 10.86
N THR A 194 -13.28 -4.09 10.61
CA THR A 194 -13.91 -3.73 9.33
C THR A 194 -12.88 -3.72 8.20
N CYS A 195 -11.70 -3.13 8.44
CA CYS A 195 -10.63 -3.05 7.45
C CYS A 195 -10.11 -4.45 7.07
N ALA A 196 -9.95 -5.35 8.04
CA ALA A 196 -9.57 -6.74 7.80
C ALA A 196 -10.59 -7.44 6.88
N GLU A 197 -11.89 -7.28 7.15
CA GLU A 197 -12.95 -7.83 6.28
C GLU A 197 -12.94 -7.20 4.87
N TYR A 198 -12.45 -5.98 4.70
CA TYR A 198 -12.31 -5.37 3.37
C TYR A 198 -11.13 -5.88 2.57
N VAL A 199 -9.99 -6.16 3.21
CA VAL A 199 -8.72 -6.46 2.53
C VAL A 199 -8.46 -7.94 2.34
N LEU A 200 -8.74 -8.78 3.35
CA LEU A 200 -8.41 -10.22 3.27
C LEU A 200 -9.13 -11.01 2.17
N PRO A 201 -10.38 -10.70 1.78
CA PRO A 201 -11.01 -11.33 0.63
C PRO A 201 -10.37 -10.96 -0.72
N LEU A 202 -9.54 -9.91 -0.77
CA LEU A 202 -8.88 -9.45 -1.99
C LEU A 202 -7.48 -10.07 -2.15
N LEU A 203 -6.82 -10.43 -1.05
CA LEU A 203 -5.47 -10.99 -1.08
C LEU A 203 -5.46 -12.44 -1.55
N GLN A 204 -4.56 -12.74 -2.48
CA GLN A 204 -4.21 -14.13 -2.78
C GLN A 204 -3.52 -14.77 -1.57
N ILE A 205 -3.46 -16.11 -1.54
CA ILE A 205 -2.63 -16.81 -0.54
C ILE A 205 -1.19 -16.32 -0.67
N ASP A 206 -0.55 -16.10 0.47
CA ASP A 206 0.76 -15.46 0.65
C ASP A 206 0.80 -13.94 0.39
N GLY A 207 -0.33 -13.34 0.01
CA GLY A 207 -0.50 -11.89 -0.05
C GLY A 207 -0.46 -11.24 1.34
N GLN A 208 -0.13 -9.95 1.39
CA GLN A 208 0.05 -9.21 2.62
C GLN A 208 -0.87 -7.98 2.69
N ALA A 209 -1.37 -7.65 3.88
CA ALA A 209 -2.08 -6.40 4.14
C ALA A 209 -1.30 -5.51 5.11
N VAL A 210 -1.34 -4.20 4.85
CA VAL A 210 -0.83 -3.18 5.77
C VAL A 210 -1.98 -2.27 6.21
N LEU A 211 -2.29 -2.31 7.50
CA LEU A 211 -3.33 -1.48 8.12
C LEU A 211 -2.66 -0.36 8.92
N PHE A 212 -2.84 0.88 8.46
CA PHE A 212 -2.27 2.06 9.11
C PHE A 212 -3.18 2.55 10.24
N ARG A 213 -2.60 2.79 11.43
CA ARG A 213 -3.30 3.23 12.64
C ARG A 213 -2.55 4.34 13.37
N GLY A 214 -3.30 5.28 13.97
CA GLY A 214 -2.70 6.32 14.80
C GLY A 214 -2.41 5.83 16.21
N GLN A 215 -3.37 5.15 16.82
CA GLN A 215 -3.25 4.55 18.15
C GLN A 215 -3.58 3.06 18.04
N TRP A 216 -2.96 2.28 18.91
CA TRP A 216 -3.19 0.85 19.01
C TRP A 216 -3.01 0.38 20.45
N SER A 217 -3.79 -0.62 20.84
CA SER A 217 -3.78 -1.19 22.19
C SER A 217 -3.83 -2.70 22.15
N THR A 218 -3.41 -3.35 23.23
CA THR A 218 -3.42 -4.81 23.35
C THR A 218 -4.83 -5.39 23.21
N HIS A 219 -5.84 -4.68 23.72
CA HIS A 219 -7.24 -5.08 23.60
C HIS A 219 -7.72 -5.10 22.14
N GLU A 220 -7.25 -4.15 21.32
CA GLU A 220 -7.55 -4.16 19.88
C GLU A 220 -6.88 -5.32 19.16
N THR A 221 -5.68 -5.72 19.58
CA THR A 221 -5.04 -6.95 19.07
C THR A 221 -5.87 -8.18 19.43
N GLU A 222 -6.25 -8.34 20.70
CA GLU A 222 -7.07 -9.48 21.16
C GLU A 222 -8.40 -9.59 20.40
N ALA A 223 -9.04 -8.46 20.09
CA ALA A 223 -10.26 -8.42 19.30
C ALA A 223 -10.03 -8.73 17.81
N LEU A 224 -8.84 -8.44 17.28
CA LEU A 224 -8.50 -8.63 15.87
C LEU A 224 -8.17 -10.09 15.55
N LEU A 225 -7.42 -10.78 16.41
CA LEU A 225 -6.90 -12.12 16.10
C LEU A 225 -7.97 -13.14 15.68
N PRO A 226 -9.13 -13.29 16.37
CA PRO A 226 -10.18 -14.21 15.94
C PRO A 226 -10.80 -13.83 14.58
N VAL A 227 -10.84 -12.53 14.27
CA VAL A 227 -11.37 -12.03 13.00
C VAL A 227 -10.40 -12.34 11.85
N LEU A 228 -9.09 -12.25 12.09
CA LEU A 228 -8.09 -12.65 11.11
C LEU A 228 -8.17 -14.14 10.81
N ASP A 229 -8.24 -14.98 11.85
CA ASP A 229 -8.39 -16.43 11.70
C ASP A 229 -9.62 -16.80 10.84
N LEU A 230 -10.78 -16.19 11.14
CA LEU A 230 -12.01 -16.36 10.35
C LEU A 230 -11.85 -15.95 8.87
N LEU A 231 -11.06 -14.91 8.60
CA LEU A 231 -10.84 -14.39 7.26
C LEU A 231 -9.67 -15.06 6.53
N GLY A 232 -8.95 -15.97 7.19
CA GLY A 232 -7.78 -16.66 6.66
C GLY A 232 -6.50 -15.82 6.69
N GLY A 233 -6.40 -14.86 7.62
CA GLY A 233 -5.22 -14.04 7.84
C GLY A 233 -4.53 -14.34 9.16
N GLU A 234 -3.27 -13.95 9.26
CA GLU A 234 -2.43 -14.03 10.44
C GLU A 234 -1.72 -12.70 10.68
N LEU A 235 -1.73 -12.18 11.91
CA LEU A 235 -0.97 -10.98 12.26
C LEU A 235 0.50 -11.36 12.42
N THR A 236 1.34 -11.02 11.45
CA THR A 236 2.76 -11.36 11.48
C THR A 236 3.59 -10.32 12.22
N ASP A 237 3.20 -9.04 12.16
CA ASP A 237 3.91 -7.98 12.87
C ASP A 237 2.99 -6.80 13.24
N LEU A 238 3.35 -6.12 14.31
CA LEU A 238 2.75 -4.88 14.79
C LEU A 238 3.88 -3.92 15.14
N LYS A 239 4.19 -3.02 14.19
CA LYS A 239 5.23 -2.00 14.39
C LYS A 239 4.62 -0.70 14.86
N SER A 240 5.35 0.00 15.72
CA SER A 240 5.02 1.35 16.19
C SER A 240 6.22 2.27 15.95
N TRP A 241 5.97 3.48 15.47
CA TRP A 241 7.01 4.48 15.23
C TRP A 241 6.48 5.89 15.44
N GLU A 242 7.41 6.82 15.61
CA GLU A 242 7.13 8.25 15.61
C GLU A 242 7.41 8.85 14.24
N THR A 243 6.52 9.73 13.77
CA THR A 243 6.78 10.49 12.56
C THR A 243 8.01 11.41 12.75
N PRO A 244 8.83 11.60 11.72
CA PRO A 244 10.16 12.21 11.86
C PRO A 244 10.15 13.66 12.38
N ILE A 245 9.12 14.44 12.06
CA ILE A 245 9.05 15.89 12.33
C ILE A 245 8.16 16.14 13.54
N THR A 246 6.88 15.78 13.47
CA THR A 246 5.88 16.04 14.52
C THR A 246 5.94 15.06 15.68
N LYS A 247 6.75 13.98 15.60
CA LYS A 247 6.87 12.93 16.61
C LYS A 247 5.52 12.29 16.96
N SER A 248 4.62 12.25 15.99
CA SER A 248 3.31 11.64 16.16
C SER A 248 3.45 10.12 16.13
N VAL A 249 2.89 9.41 17.11
CA VAL A 249 2.90 7.94 17.09
C VAL A 249 2.01 7.40 15.97
N ARG A 250 2.49 6.35 15.31
CA ARG A 250 1.83 5.57 14.28
C ARG A 250 2.05 4.10 14.54
N HIS A 251 1.10 3.30 14.09
CA HIS A 251 1.17 1.85 14.13
C HIS A 251 0.86 1.31 12.73
N CYS A 252 1.56 0.26 12.33
CA CYS A 252 1.18 -0.56 11.19
C CYS A 252 1.04 -2.00 11.63
N LEU A 253 -0.09 -2.60 11.23
CA LEU A 253 -0.33 -4.01 11.37
C LEU A 253 -0.03 -4.67 10.03
N PHE A 254 0.83 -5.69 10.06
CA PHE A 254 1.19 -6.51 8.93
C PHE A 254 0.46 -7.83 9.07
N ILE A 255 -0.37 -8.14 8.08
CA ILE A 255 -1.21 -9.33 8.10
C ILE A 255 -0.87 -10.17 6.89
N HIS A 256 -0.54 -11.43 7.09
CA HIS A 256 -0.29 -12.39 6.03
C HIS A 256 -1.54 -13.20 5.73
N LYS A 257 -1.79 -13.50 4.46
CA LYS A 257 -2.94 -14.28 4.00
C LYS A 257 -2.55 -15.75 3.90
N VAL A 258 -2.96 -16.55 4.87
CA VAL A 258 -2.54 -17.95 5.02
C VAL A 258 -3.59 -18.97 4.58
N ALA A 259 -4.86 -18.55 4.46
CA ALA A 259 -5.95 -19.42 4.05
C ALA A 259 -7.02 -18.68 3.24
N PRO A 260 -7.81 -19.37 2.40
CA PRO A 260 -8.88 -18.72 1.64
C PRO A 260 -9.93 -18.10 2.55
N THR A 261 -10.43 -16.91 2.19
CA THR A 261 -11.53 -16.27 2.93
C THR A 261 -12.84 -16.96 2.57
N PRO A 262 -13.72 -17.28 3.55
CA PRO A 262 -15.05 -17.82 3.29
C PRO A 262 -15.84 -17.03 2.23
N GLY A 263 -16.51 -17.73 1.31
CA GLY A 263 -17.17 -17.11 0.15
C GLY A 263 -18.33 -16.15 0.49
N ASN A 264 -18.90 -16.25 1.69
CA ASN A 264 -19.92 -15.32 2.19
C ASN A 264 -19.33 -14.01 2.76
N LEU A 265 -18.01 -13.88 2.80
CA LEU A 265 -17.28 -12.69 3.23
C LEU A 265 -16.56 -12.05 2.03
N PRO A 266 -16.51 -10.72 1.90
CA PRO A 266 -17.03 -9.74 2.85
C PRO A 266 -18.57 -9.71 2.86
N ARG A 267 -19.17 -9.34 3.99
CA ARG A 267 -20.62 -9.18 4.11
C ARG A 267 -21.10 -8.00 3.27
N ALA A 268 -22.42 -7.93 3.05
CA ALA A 268 -23.05 -6.90 2.24
C ALA A 268 -22.68 -5.46 2.67
N VAL A 269 -22.73 -4.53 1.70
CA VAL A 269 -22.33 -3.12 1.88
C VAL A 269 -22.91 -2.51 3.16
N GLY A 270 -22.03 -1.96 3.99
CA GLY A 270 -22.36 -1.30 5.25
C GLY A 270 -22.57 -2.22 6.44
N ILE A 271 -22.68 -3.54 6.26
CA ILE A 271 -22.76 -4.51 7.37
C ILE A 271 -21.44 -4.55 8.16
N PRO A 272 -20.25 -4.62 7.53
CA PRO A 272 -18.98 -4.65 8.27
C PRO A 272 -18.80 -3.47 9.22
N SER A 273 -19.18 -2.26 8.78
CA SER A 273 -19.06 -1.05 9.62
C SER A 273 -20.11 -0.97 10.72
N LYS A 274 -21.34 -1.47 10.49
CA LYS A 274 -22.44 -1.41 11.48
C LYS A 274 -22.30 -2.46 12.57
N THR A 275 -21.89 -3.65 12.18
CA THR A 275 -21.74 -4.82 13.05
C THR A 275 -20.42 -5.52 12.69
N PRO A 276 -19.28 -5.03 13.20
CA PRO A 276 -17.98 -5.65 12.97
C PRO A 276 -17.97 -7.13 13.38
N LEU A 277 -17.11 -7.93 12.76
CA LEU A 277 -16.85 -9.31 13.20
C LEU A 277 -16.24 -9.27 14.60
N THR A 278 -16.60 -10.22 15.47
CA THR A 278 -16.13 -10.36 16.86
C THR A 278 -16.04 -11.83 17.21
#